data_AF-A0A0Q9Z833-F1
#
_entry.id   AF-A0A0Q9Z833-F1
#
_cell.length_a   1.000
_cell.length_b   1.000
_cell.length_c   1.000
_cell.angle_alpha   90.00
_cell.angle_beta   90.00
_cell.angle_gamma   90.00
#
_symmetry.space_group_name_H-M   'P 1'
#
loop_
_entity.id
_entity.type
_entity.pdbx_description
1 polymer ?
#
loop_
_entity_poly.entity_id
_entity_poly.type
_entity_poly.pdbx_seq_one_letter_code
_entity_poly.pdbx_strand_id
1 'polypeptide(L)'
;MRFSFLKYFIVTCLFCSFFSCKNQEKEKVKTSAEKIERTEKSYHEKYLEEIAAIEERDSVSTSGMLKIEGGEYMMGGNSPQTRRDEFPQHKETIETIWVDKTEVTNAEFRKFV
;
A
#
# COMPACT_ATOMS: atom_id res chain seq x y z
N MET A 1 2.18 -2.58 -65.34
CA MET A 1 3.06 -1.74 -64.47
C MET A 1 2.48 -1.57 -63.06
N ARG A 2 2.15 -2.66 -62.34
CA ARG A 2 1.42 -2.63 -61.04
C ARG A 2 2.24 -3.13 -59.83
N PHE A 3 3.56 -3.21 -59.93
CA PHE A 3 4.43 -3.72 -58.85
C PHE A 3 5.48 -2.72 -58.31
N SER A 4 5.60 -1.53 -58.90
CA SER A 4 6.57 -0.53 -58.41
C SER A 4 6.00 0.32 -57.27
N PHE A 5 4.71 0.66 -57.30
CA PHE A 5 4.07 1.49 -56.28
C PHE A 5 4.02 0.82 -54.90
N LEU A 6 3.87 -0.51 -54.84
CA LEU A 6 3.84 -1.25 -53.58
C LEU A 6 5.23 -1.29 -52.89
N LYS A 7 6.32 -1.34 -53.68
CA LYS A 7 7.68 -1.22 -53.14
C LYS A 7 7.96 0.18 -52.61
N TYR A 8 7.52 1.22 -53.33
CA TYR A 8 7.67 2.59 -52.84
C TYR A 8 6.85 2.86 -51.58
N PHE A 9 5.64 2.28 -51.47
CA PHE A 9 4.81 2.39 -50.26
C PHE A 9 5.44 1.70 -49.03
N ILE A 10 6.06 0.53 -49.21
CA ILE A 10 6.78 -0.17 -48.15
C ILE A 10 8.05 0.60 -47.74
N VAL A 11 8.77 1.20 -48.69
CA VAL A 11 9.97 2.02 -48.42
C VAL A 11 9.61 3.34 -47.72
N THR A 12 8.48 3.97 -48.05
CA THR A 12 8.00 5.18 -47.34
C THR A 12 7.52 4.87 -45.92
N CYS A 13 6.87 3.71 -45.70
CA CYS A 13 6.47 3.29 -44.35
C CYS A 13 7.67 2.96 -43.45
N LEU A 14 8.78 2.44 -44.01
CA LEU A 14 10.03 2.17 -43.27
C LEU A 14 10.85 3.43 -42.95
N PHE A 15 10.59 4.56 -43.64
CA PHE A 15 11.26 5.83 -43.38
C PHE A 15 10.49 6.74 -42.40
N CYS A 16 9.19 6.51 -42.21
CA CYS A 16 8.35 7.28 -41.28
C CYS A 16 8.40 6.80 -39.81
N SER A 17 9.09 5.70 -39.51
CA SER A 17 9.22 5.15 -38.15
C SER A 17 10.38 5.71 -37.32
N PHE A 18 11.23 6.58 -37.88
CA PHE A 18 12.31 7.25 -37.15
C PHE A 18 12.01 8.69 -36.69
N PHE A 19 10.78 9.19 -36.89
CA PHE A 19 10.36 10.54 -36.46
C PHE A 19 9.24 10.54 -35.41
N SER A 20 9.16 9.50 -34.57
CA SER A 20 8.16 9.41 -33.50
C SER A 20 8.78 9.38 -32.10
N CYS A 21 9.41 10.50 -31.74
CA CYS A 21 9.35 11.12 -30.41
C CYS A 21 10.13 12.44 -30.46
N LYS A 22 9.45 13.53 -30.86
CA LYS A 22 9.90 14.85 -30.40
C LYS A 22 9.49 14.96 -28.93
N ASN A 23 10.50 14.92 -28.05
CA ASN A 23 10.39 15.38 -26.67
C ASN A 23 9.55 16.66 -26.65
N GLN A 24 8.49 16.68 -25.85
CA GLN A 24 7.92 17.95 -25.42
C GLN A 24 8.97 18.61 -24.52
N GLU A 25 9.64 19.62 -25.06
CA GLU A 25 10.26 20.64 -24.22
C GLU A 25 9.16 21.16 -23.28
N LYS A 26 9.40 20.99 -21.99
CA LYS A 26 8.61 21.63 -20.95
C LYS A 26 8.62 23.13 -21.24
N GLU A 27 7.44 23.65 -21.53
CA GLU A 27 7.15 25.07 -21.49
C GLU A 27 7.65 25.62 -20.14
N LYS A 28 8.56 26.59 -20.22
CA LYS A 28 8.98 27.39 -19.05
C LYS A 28 7.75 28.09 -18.49
N VAL A 29 7.13 27.50 -17.47
CA VAL A 29 6.40 28.30 -16.49
C VAL A 29 7.46 28.97 -15.63
N LYS A 30 7.50 30.29 -15.80
CA LYS A 30 8.37 31.24 -15.13
C LYS A 30 8.36 30.97 -13.63
N THR A 31 9.55 30.92 -13.05
CA THR A 31 9.80 31.38 -11.69
C THR A 31 9.30 32.83 -11.59
N SER A 32 8.02 33.01 -11.30
CA SER A 32 7.53 34.14 -10.53
C SER A 32 7.41 33.63 -9.11
N ALA A 33 8.15 34.27 -8.20
CA ALA A 33 8.00 34.08 -6.78
C ALA A 33 6.56 34.40 -6.38
N GLU A 34 5.71 33.39 -6.32
CA GLU A 34 4.45 33.44 -5.59
C GLU A 34 4.68 32.69 -4.28
N LYS A 35 4.69 33.46 -3.20
CA LYS A 35 4.70 33.01 -1.81
C LYS A 35 3.41 32.23 -1.55
N ILE A 36 3.35 30.97 -1.95
CA ILE A 36 2.39 30.02 -1.40
C ILE A 36 3.09 29.36 -0.24
N GLU A 37 2.93 29.98 0.92
CA GLU A 37 3.23 29.38 2.22
C GLU A 37 2.41 28.10 2.34
N ARG A 38 3.01 26.97 1.98
CA ARG A 38 2.35 25.67 1.97
C ARG A 38 2.32 25.15 3.40
N THR A 39 1.36 25.64 4.18
CA THR A 39 0.95 25.05 5.45
C THR A 39 0.08 23.81 5.20
N GLU A 40 0.49 22.94 4.28
CA GLU A 40 -0.18 21.65 4.10
C GLU A 40 0.55 20.63 4.97
N LYS A 41 -0.11 20.21 6.05
CA LYS A 41 0.43 19.20 6.95
C LYS A 41 0.72 17.91 6.19
N SER A 42 1.81 17.24 6.55
CA SER A 42 2.12 15.91 6.02
C SER A 42 0.97 14.95 6.35
N TYR A 43 0.71 13.95 5.50
CA TYR A 43 -0.24 12.89 5.82
C TYR A 43 0.01 12.28 7.20
N HIS A 44 1.29 12.10 7.57
CA HIS A 44 1.67 11.61 8.88
C HIS A 44 1.21 12.53 10.03
N GLU A 45 1.40 13.84 9.88
CA GLU A 45 0.97 14.83 10.88
C GLU A 45 -0.56 14.84 11.00
N LYS A 46 -1.25 14.75 9.86
CA LYS A 46 -2.71 14.65 9.84
C LYS A 46 -3.21 13.39 10.55
N TYR A 47 -2.59 12.23 10.30
CA TYR A 47 -2.94 10.98 11.00
C TYR A 47 -2.70 11.07 12.50
N LEU A 48 -1.59 11.68 12.93
CA LEU A 48 -1.31 11.87 14.35
C LEU A 48 -2.35 12.77 15.03
N GLU A 49 -2.78 13.83 14.34
CA GLU A 49 -3.84 14.72 14.84
C GLU A 49 -5.19 14.02 14.93
N GLU A 50 -5.54 13.21 13.93
CA GLU A 50 -6.77 12.39 13.95
C GLU A 50 -6.74 11.38 15.10
N ILE A 51 -5.62 10.69 15.33
CA ILE A 51 -5.46 9.72 16.42
C ILE A 51 -5.56 10.43 17.79
N ALA A 52 -4.94 11.60 17.94
CA ALA A 52 -4.98 12.37 19.18
C ALA A 52 -6.39 12.88 19.54
N ALA A 53 -7.30 12.96 18.56
CA ALA A 53 -8.68 13.40 18.75
C ALA A 53 -9.66 12.25 19.06
N ILE A 54 -9.22 10.99 19.03
CA ILE A 54 -10.09 9.85 19.37
C ILE A 54 -10.32 9.83 20.88
N GLU A 55 -11.57 9.94 21.31
CA GLU A 55 -11.93 9.78 22.72
C GLU A 55 -11.69 8.34 23.19
N GLU A 56 -10.87 8.18 24.22
CA GLU A 56 -10.69 6.87 24.85
C GLU A 56 -12.00 6.42 25.51
N ARG A 57 -12.34 5.15 25.33
CA ARG A 57 -13.53 4.56 25.96
C ARG A 57 -13.15 3.97 27.30
N ASP A 58 -13.86 4.36 28.35
CA ASP A 58 -13.59 3.95 29.74
C ASP A 58 -13.73 2.45 30.02
N SER A 59 -14.33 1.67 29.12
CA SER A 59 -14.56 0.24 29.33
C SER A 59 -13.94 -0.63 28.26
N VAL A 60 -12.92 -1.39 28.65
CA VAL A 60 -12.39 -2.52 27.89
C VAL A 60 -13.31 -3.72 28.17
N SER A 61 -14.03 -4.16 27.14
CA SER A 61 -14.85 -5.38 27.20
C SER A 61 -14.12 -6.51 26.50
N THR A 62 -13.98 -7.65 27.17
CA THR A 62 -13.49 -8.91 26.57
C THR A 62 -14.63 -9.85 26.18
N SER A 63 -15.87 -9.34 26.14
CA SER A 63 -17.04 -10.12 25.76
C SER A 63 -16.88 -10.68 24.34
N GLY A 64 -17.03 -11.99 24.19
CA GLY A 64 -16.85 -12.67 22.90
C GLY A 64 -15.40 -13.07 22.57
N MET A 65 -14.44 -12.68 23.41
CA MET A 65 -13.03 -13.05 23.26
C MET A 65 -12.69 -14.33 24.02
N LEU A 66 -11.65 -15.02 23.57
CA LEU A 66 -11.03 -16.15 24.23
C LEU A 66 -9.79 -15.69 24.98
N LYS A 67 -9.66 -16.14 26.24
CA LYS A 67 -8.42 -16.00 27.00
C LYS A 67 -7.46 -17.12 26.61
N ILE A 68 -6.36 -16.79 25.98
CA ILE A 68 -5.30 -17.73 25.62
C ILE A 68 -4.18 -17.58 26.65
N GLU A 69 -3.91 -18.64 27.39
CA GLU A 69 -2.83 -18.61 28.37
C GLU A 69 -1.47 -18.48 27.68
N GLY A 70 -0.61 -17.65 28.28
CA GLY A 70 0.75 -17.45 27.82
C GLY A 70 1.61 -18.71 27.92
N GLY A 71 2.81 -18.65 27.34
CA GLY A 71 3.73 -19.78 27.33
C GLY A 71 4.85 -19.63 26.30
N GLU A 72 5.67 -20.67 26.19
CA GLU A 72 6.70 -20.78 25.16
C GLU A 72 6.15 -21.48 23.91
N TYR A 73 6.33 -20.86 22.75
CA TYR A 73 5.88 -21.35 21.46
C TYR A 73 7.01 -21.33 20.44
N MET A 74 6.94 -22.22 19.45
CA MET A 74 7.82 -22.16 18.28
C MET A 74 7.10 -21.39 17.16
N MET A 75 7.54 -20.15 16.92
CA MET A 75 6.98 -19.26 15.90
C MET A 75 7.82 -19.31 14.61
N GLY A 76 7.19 -19.02 13.47
CA GLY A 76 7.80 -19.16 12.15
C GLY A 76 7.51 -20.52 11.52
N GLY A 77 7.75 -20.64 10.22
CA GLY A 77 7.41 -21.85 9.48
C GLY A 77 8.49 -22.94 9.56
N ASN A 78 8.04 -24.19 9.43
CA ASN A 78 8.87 -25.39 9.58
C ASN A 78 8.61 -26.45 8.49
N SER A 79 7.96 -26.06 7.38
CA SER A 79 7.50 -27.00 6.36
C SER A 79 8.00 -26.62 4.96
N PRO A 80 7.89 -27.53 3.97
CA PRO A 80 8.20 -27.21 2.58
C PRO A 80 7.28 -26.16 1.94
N GLN A 81 6.10 -25.90 2.52
CA GLN A 81 5.17 -24.88 2.03
C GLN A 81 5.49 -23.47 2.58
N THR A 82 6.39 -23.39 3.56
CA THR A 82 6.77 -22.16 4.23
C THR A 82 7.50 -21.23 3.26
N ARG A 83 7.09 -19.96 3.24
CA ARG A 83 7.75 -18.94 2.42
C ARG A 83 9.11 -18.55 3.01
N ARG A 84 9.98 -17.98 2.18
CA ARG A 84 11.34 -17.61 2.62
C ARG A 84 11.36 -16.58 3.75
N ASP A 85 10.35 -15.70 3.80
CA ASP A 85 10.17 -14.66 4.81
C ASP A 85 9.52 -15.14 6.12
N GLU A 86 9.09 -16.41 6.19
CA GLU A 86 8.52 -17.03 7.39
C GLU A 86 9.56 -17.80 8.23
N PHE A 87 10.80 -17.89 7.76
CA PHE A 87 11.93 -18.54 8.45
C PHE A 87 12.84 -17.53 9.15
N PRO A 88 13.62 -17.97 10.16
CA PRO A 88 13.66 -19.31 10.74
C PRO A 88 12.53 -19.55 11.73
N GLN A 89 12.33 -20.80 12.12
CA GLN A 89 11.53 -21.08 13.31
C GLN A 89 12.33 -20.69 14.56
N HIS A 90 11.73 -19.97 15.51
CA HIS A 90 12.36 -19.53 16.74
C HIS A 90 11.41 -19.67 17.94
N LYS A 91 11.98 -19.74 19.15
CA LYS A 91 11.21 -19.86 20.38
C LYS A 91 10.82 -18.45 20.86
N GLU A 92 9.54 -18.26 21.15
CA GLU A 92 8.99 -17.02 21.69
C GLU A 92 8.21 -17.29 22.97
N THR A 93 8.27 -16.34 23.90
CA THR A 93 7.47 -16.36 25.12
C THR A 93 6.42 -15.27 25.03
N ILE A 94 5.15 -15.67 25.08
CA ILE A 94 4.01 -14.75 24.95
C ILE A 94 3.26 -14.71 26.28
N GLU A 95 2.84 -13.51 26.70
CA GLU A 95 1.96 -13.33 27.86
C GLU A 95 0.53 -13.84 27.59
N THR A 96 -0.28 -13.97 28.64
CA THR A 96 -1.71 -14.32 28.48
C THR A 96 -2.45 -13.18 27.78
N ILE A 97 -3.12 -13.50 26.68
CA ILE A 97 -3.82 -12.52 25.83
C ILE A 97 -5.30 -12.87 25.66
N TRP A 98 -6.09 -11.86 25.25
CA TRP A 98 -7.46 -12.05 24.77
C TRP A 98 -7.47 -11.95 23.24
N VAL A 99 -8.13 -12.90 22.58
CA VAL A 99 -8.25 -12.93 21.11
C VAL A 99 -9.71 -13.12 20.74
N ASP A 100 -10.20 -12.31 19.78
CA ASP A 100 -11.55 -12.48 19.25
C ASP A 100 -11.74 -13.90 18.70
N LYS A 101 -12.88 -14.52 19.01
CA LYS A 101 -13.20 -15.87 18.52
C LYS A 101 -13.33 -15.92 16.99
N THR A 102 -13.69 -14.80 16.38
CA THR A 102 -13.89 -14.63 14.94
C THR A 102 -13.26 -13.33 14.48
N GLU A 103 -12.95 -13.21 13.20
CA GLU A 103 -12.59 -11.93 12.59
C GLU A 103 -13.71 -10.90 12.79
N VAL A 104 -13.32 -9.62 12.90
CA VAL A 104 -14.28 -8.52 13.01
C VAL A 104 -15.12 -8.45 11.74
N THR A 105 -16.44 -8.52 11.90
CA THR A 105 -17.36 -8.50 10.76
C THR A 105 -17.67 -7.08 10.29
N ASN A 106 -18.07 -6.94 9.02
CA ASN A 106 -18.59 -5.66 8.50
C ASN A 106 -19.80 -5.13 9.29
N ALA A 107 -20.58 -5.99 9.93
CA ALA A 107 -21.71 -5.57 10.76
C ALA A 107 -21.24 -4.96 12.09
N GLU A 108 -20.16 -5.47 12.68
CA GLU A 108 -19.56 -4.93 13.90
C GLU A 108 -18.78 -3.66 13.60
N PHE A 109 -17.99 -3.64 12.53
CA PHE A 109 -17.23 -2.45 12.13
C PHE A 109 -18.14 -1.24 11.86
N ARG A 110 -19.32 -1.47 11.26
CA ARG A 110 -20.36 -0.42 11.06
C ARG A 110 -20.96 0.16 12.34
N LYS A 111 -20.77 -0.48 13.50
CA LYS A 111 -21.17 0.09 14.80
C LYS A 111 -20.10 0.99 15.39
N PHE A 112 -18.87 0.88 14.89
CA PHE A 112 -17.72 1.64 15.34
C PHE A 112 -17.59 2.96 14.56
N VAL A 113 -17.75 2.95 13.23
CA VAL A 113 -17.71 4.13 12.35
C VAL A 113 -19.03 4.90 12.31
#